data_AF-A0AAV8ZS27-F1
#
_entry.id   AF-A0AAV8ZS27-F1
#
_cell.length_a   1.000
_cell.length_b   1.000
_cell.length_c   1.000
_cell.angle_alpha   90.00
_cell.angle_beta   90.00
_cell.angle_gamma   90.00
#
_symmetry.space_group_name_H-M   'P 1'
#
loop_
_entity.id
_entity.type
_entity.pdbx_description
1 polymer ?
#
loop_
_entity_poly.entity_id
_entity_poly.type
_entity_poly.pdbx_seq_one_letter_code
_entity_poly.pdbx_strand_id
1 'polypeptide(L)'
;MQIEPNHTRIPYYQYTPTSVTLTDTAKLYWIRTVITDKHIPNNRPDIILTSGSHTYLIDITVPLPENMEKKEMEKITKYLSLAEEIRQMWQQEKVTIIPVVVGATGEVPFSLKPALKTLNIKENTYLQMQKSVIIDTCNIVRTFLHQQ
;
A
#
# COMPACT_ATOMS: atom_id res chain seq x y z
N MET A 1 -12.37 29.81 3.46
CA MET A 1 -12.64 30.34 2.12
C MET A 1 -12.91 29.15 1.22
N GLN A 2 -14.16 29.05 0.75
CA GLN A 2 -14.73 28.18 -0.29
C GLN A 2 -14.49 26.65 -0.18
N ILE A 3 -15.53 25.97 0.31
CA ILE A 3 -15.74 24.53 0.16
C ILE A 3 -16.40 24.35 -1.21
N GLU A 4 -15.65 23.85 -2.18
CA GLU A 4 -16.15 23.50 -3.51
C GLU A 4 -17.16 22.32 -3.42
N PRO A 5 -18.23 22.30 -4.26
CA PRO A 5 -19.40 21.45 -4.05
C PRO A 5 -19.29 20.07 -4.70
N ASN A 6 -19.90 19.07 -4.06
CA ASN A 6 -20.32 17.77 -4.61
C ASN A 6 -19.33 17.00 -5.51
N HIS A 7 -18.26 16.45 -4.93
CA HIS A 7 -17.63 15.28 -5.53
C HIS A 7 -18.48 14.06 -5.16
N THR A 8 -19.22 13.48 -6.11
CA THR A 8 -19.83 12.16 -5.93
C THR A 8 -18.71 11.18 -5.60
N ARG A 9 -18.62 10.74 -4.34
CA ARG A 9 -17.55 9.86 -3.88
C ARG A 9 -17.69 8.54 -4.62
N ILE A 10 -16.78 8.27 -5.55
CA ILE A 10 -16.68 6.98 -6.24
C ILE A 10 -16.51 5.90 -5.17
N PRO A 11 -17.36 4.86 -5.15
CA PRO A 11 -17.17 3.73 -4.23
C PRO A 11 -15.79 3.11 -4.43
N TYR A 12 -15.13 2.71 -3.34
CA TYR A 12 -13.74 2.25 -3.39
C TYR A 12 -13.54 1.05 -4.34
N TYR A 13 -14.54 0.19 -4.48
CA TYR A 13 -14.52 -1.00 -5.35
C TYR A 13 -14.71 -0.69 -6.84
N GLN A 14 -15.05 0.55 -7.20
CA GLN A 14 -15.12 1.03 -8.59
C GLN A 14 -13.94 1.91 -8.97
N TYR A 15 -13.13 2.33 -7.98
CA TYR A 15 -12.03 3.24 -8.21
C TYR A 15 -10.88 2.51 -8.92
N THR A 16 -10.46 3.05 -10.07
CA THR A 16 -9.25 2.60 -10.77
C THR A 16 -8.16 3.67 -10.59
N PRO A 17 -7.05 3.35 -9.90
CA PRO A 17 -5.99 4.31 -9.66
C PRO A 17 -5.25 4.68 -10.94
N THR A 18 -5.03 5.98 -11.15
CA THR A 18 -4.11 6.47 -12.16
C THR A 18 -2.68 6.05 -11.83
N SER A 19 -1.91 5.68 -12.85
CA SER A 19 -0.58 5.13 -12.59
C SER A 19 0.42 6.14 -12.02
N VAL A 20 0.24 7.43 -12.31
CA VAL A 20 0.98 8.52 -11.67
C VAL A 20 -0.02 9.62 -11.33
N THR A 21 -0.01 10.05 -10.08
CA THR A 21 -0.79 11.19 -9.59
C THR A 21 0.19 12.22 -9.03
N LEU A 22 0.06 13.46 -9.48
CA LEU A 22 0.90 14.58 -9.06
C LEU A 22 0.02 15.63 -8.41
N THR A 23 0.50 16.17 -7.30
CA THR A 23 0.01 17.40 -6.68
C THR A 23 1.16 18.38 -6.55
N ASP A 24 0.89 19.59 -6.08
CA ASP A 24 1.92 20.59 -5.83
C ASP A 24 2.94 20.15 -4.76
N THR A 25 2.55 19.21 -3.89
CA THR A 25 3.32 18.81 -2.72
C THR A 25 3.79 17.35 -2.73
N ALA A 26 3.19 16.51 -3.57
CA ALA A 26 3.44 15.07 -3.55
C ALA A 26 3.33 14.42 -4.93
N LYS A 27 4.03 13.30 -5.07
CA LYS A 27 3.99 12.41 -6.24
C LYS A 27 3.68 11.01 -5.79
N LEU A 28 2.63 10.43 -6.38
CA LEU A 28 2.20 9.06 -6.12
C LEU A 28 2.35 8.24 -7.40
N TYR A 29 3.07 7.13 -7.32
CA TYR A 29 3.17 6.13 -8.37
C TYR A 29 2.39 4.88 -7.95
N TRP A 30 1.54 4.39 -8.84
CA TRP A 30 0.78 3.15 -8.66
C TRP A 30 1.33 2.05 -9.56
N ILE A 31 1.82 0.98 -8.94
CA ILE A 31 2.36 -0.26 -9.54
C ILE A 31 3.34 0.03 -10.68
N ARG A 32 4.40 0.79 -10.36
CA ARG A 32 5.45 1.21 -11.30
C ARG A 32 6.80 0.63 -10.91
N THR A 33 7.51 0.13 -11.91
CA THR A 33 8.90 -0.33 -11.75
C THR A 33 9.82 0.87 -11.62
N VAL A 34 10.67 0.86 -10.61
CA VAL A 34 11.74 1.84 -10.41
C VAL A 34 12.96 1.38 -11.20
N ILE A 35 13.42 2.23 -12.12
CA ILE A 35 14.67 2.03 -12.83
C ILE A 35 15.79 2.52 -11.92
N THR A 36 16.73 1.64 -11.60
CA THR A 36 17.86 1.88 -10.71
C THR A 36 19.17 1.67 -11.48
N ASP A 37 20.25 2.32 -11.04
CA ASP A 37 21.57 2.18 -11.68
C ASP A 37 22.16 0.78 -11.47
N LYS A 38 21.87 0.17 -10.31
CA LYS A 38 22.21 -1.22 -10.01
C LYS A 38 21.02 -2.14 -10.29
N HIS A 39 21.31 -3.39 -10.58
CA HIS A 39 20.25 -4.40 -10.70
C HIS A 39 19.61 -4.68 -9.33
N ILE A 40 18.36 -4.27 -9.15
CA ILE A 40 17.55 -4.56 -7.97
C ILE A 40 16.42 -5.52 -8.38
N PRO A 41 16.41 -6.77 -7.88
CA PRO A 41 15.41 -7.77 -8.29
C PRO A 41 13.98 -7.39 -7.87
N ASN A 42 13.85 -6.65 -6.76
CA ASN A 42 12.58 -6.24 -6.18
C ASN A 42 12.40 -4.72 -6.29
N ASN A 43 12.07 -4.22 -7.48
CA ASN A 43 12.01 -2.79 -7.78
C ASN A 43 10.61 -2.28 -8.16
N ARG A 44 9.55 -3.05 -7.88
CA ARG A 44 8.15 -2.68 -8.18
C ARG A 44 7.25 -2.82 -6.94
N PRO A 45 7.27 -1.84 -6.01
CA PRO A 45 6.27 -1.73 -4.96
C PRO A 45 4.87 -1.46 -5.52
N ASP A 46 3.83 -1.70 -4.71
CA ASP A 46 2.45 -1.42 -5.10
C ASP A 46 2.21 0.09 -5.20
N ILE A 47 2.74 0.85 -4.24
CA ILE A 47 2.63 2.31 -4.21
C ILE A 47 3.96 2.92 -3.81
N ILE A 48 4.36 3.98 -4.51
CA ILE A 48 5.47 4.85 -4.11
C ILE A 48 4.91 6.25 -3.92
N LEU A 49 5.03 6.79 -2.72
CA LEU A 49 4.61 8.16 -2.40
C LEU A 49 5.83 8.98 -2.03
N THR A 50 6.09 10.05 -2.77
CA THR A 50 7.15 11.02 -2.45
C THR A 50 6.50 12.34 -2.08
N SER A 51 6.89 12.90 -0.93
CA SER A 51 6.42 14.19 -0.43
C SER A 51 7.62 14.94 0.15
N GLY A 52 8.07 16.00 -0.53
CA GLY A 52 9.33 16.68 -0.20
C GLY A 52 10.54 15.75 -0.31
N SER A 53 11.36 15.70 0.74
CA SER A 53 12.56 14.86 0.85
C SER A 53 12.29 13.47 1.44
N HIS A 54 11.02 13.09 1.63
CA HIS A 54 10.64 11.79 2.18
C HIS A 54 9.89 10.96 1.13
N THR A 55 10.33 9.72 0.94
CA THR A 55 9.66 8.72 0.10
C THR A 55 9.14 7.53 0.92
N TYR A 56 7.95 7.05 0.61
CA TYR A 56 7.31 5.88 1.21
C TYR A 56 7.15 4.79 0.15
N LEU A 57 7.66 3.60 0.44
CA LEU A 57 7.44 2.40 -0.36
C LEU A 57 6.37 1.57 0.36
N ILE A 58 5.18 1.51 -0.23
CA ILE A 58 4.03 0.86 0.39
C ILE A 58 3.72 -0.40 -0.43
N ASP A 59 3.54 -1.51 0.28
CA ASP A 59 3.20 -2.79 -0.32
C ASP A 59 2.09 -3.45 0.51
N ILE A 60 1.05 -3.92 -0.17
CA ILE A 60 -0.17 -4.43 0.42
C ILE A 60 -0.19 -5.96 0.27
N THR A 61 -0.51 -6.68 1.35
CA THR A 61 -0.63 -8.14 1.28
C THR A 61 -1.75 -8.65 2.15
N VAL A 62 -2.38 -9.74 1.68
CA VAL A 62 -3.47 -10.43 2.35
C VAL A 62 -3.09 -11.89 2.63
N PRO A 63 -2.29 -12.17 3.68
CA PRO A 63 -1.85 -13.53 3.98
C PRO A 63 -2.86 -14.28 4.85
N LEU A 64 -2.67 -15.59 5.01
CA LEU A 64 -3.33 -16.33 6.09
C LEU A 64 -2.89 -15.76 7.46
N PRO A 65 -3.77 -15.78 8.48
CA PRO A 65 -3.52 -15.12 9.77
C PRO A 65 -2.22 -15.55 10.43
N GLU A 66 -1.93 -16.85 10.40
CA GLU A 66 -0.73 -17.45 10.98
C GLU A 66 0.57 -17.01 10.29
N ASN A 67 0.47 -16.44 9.08
CA ASN A 67 1.62 -15.99 8.28
C ASN A 67 1.78 -14.46 8.28
N MET A 68 0.93 -13.70 8.96
CA MET A 68 0.91 -12.24 8.89
C MET A 68 2.25 -11.59 9.27
N GLU A 69 2.80 -11.95 10.43
CA GLU A 69 4.05 -11.38 10.93
C GLU A 69 5.24 -11.71 9.99
N LYS A 70 5.32 -12.97 9.56
CA LYS A 70 6.34 -13.42 8.61
C LYS A 70 6.25 -12.61 7.30
N LYS A 71 5.05 -12.41 6.77
CA LYS A 71 4.82 -11.69 5.51
C LYS A 71 5.12 -10.20 5.65
N GLU A 72 4.82 -9.60 6.79
CA GLU A 72 5.21 -8.22 7.10
C GLU A 72 6.73 -8.05 7.04
N MET A 73 7.48 -8.92 7.74
CA MET A 73 8.93 -8.87 7.77
C MET A 73 9.56 -9.15 6.40
N GLU A 74 9.06 -10.16 5.67
CA GLU A 74 9.50 -10.46 4.31
C GLU A 74 9.40 -9.23 3.40
N LYS A 75 8.31 -8.45 3.49
CA LYS A 75 8.12 -7.24 2.68
C LYS A 75 9.07 -6.11 3.08
N ILE A 76 9.33 -5.93 4.37
CA ILE A 76 10.33 -4.96 4.84
C ILE A 76 11.70 -5.33 4.26
N THR A 77 12.15 -6.56 4.46
CA THR A 77 13.46 -7.02 3.98
C THR A 77 13.57 -6.95 2.46
N LYS A 78 12.50 -7.30 1.72
CA LYS A 78 12.44 -7.30 0.26
C LYS A 78 12.83 -5.94 -0.35
N TYR A 79 12.42 -4.83 0.27
CA TYR A 79 12.61 -3.49 -0.29
C TYR A 79 13.77 -2.69 0.33
N LEU A 80 14.55 -3.25 1.25
CA LEU A 80 15.68 -2.54 1.86
C LEU A 80 16.67 -2.01 0.82
N SER A 81 17.07 -2.85 -0.14
CA SER A 81 18.00 -2.43 -1.19
C SER A 81 17.41 -1.36 -2.10
N LEU A 82 16.13 -1.48 -2.45
CA LEU A 82 15.44 -0.47 -3.26
C LEU A 82 15.34 0.87 -2.52
N ALA A 83 15.04 0.84 -1.23
CA ALA A 83 14.92 2.04 -0.41
C ALA A 83 16.24 2.82 -0.38
N GLU A 84 17.37 2.13 -0.24
CA GLU A 84 18.69 2.77 -0.24
C GLU A 84 19.07 3.34 -1.61
N GLU A 85 18.81 2.63 -2.71
CA GLU A 85 19.06 3.14 -4.06
C GLU A 85 18.19 4.37 -4.36
N ILE A 86 16.89 4.34 -4.01
CA ILE A 86 16.01 5.50 -4.15
C ILE A 86 16.52 6.68 -3.32
N ARG A 87 16.97 6.43 -2.09
CA ARG A 87 17.50 7.48 -1.21
C ARG A 87 18.66 8.22 -1.87
N GLN A 88 19.58 7.48 -2.49
CA GLN A 88 20.74 8.03 -3.18
C GLN A 88 20.36 8.70 -4.51
N MET A 89 19.63 8.00 -5.38
CA MET A 89 19.26 8.47 -6.73
C MET A 89 18.36 9.70 -6.70
N TRP A 90 17.38 9.73 -5.79
CA TRP A 90 16.40 10.82 -5.69
C TRP A 90 16.74 11.83 -4.60
N GLN A 91 17.93 11.74 -4.01
CA GLN A 91 18.44 12.65 -2.97
C GLN A 91 17.44 12.84 -1.82
N GLN A 92 16.80 11.74 -1.41
CA GLN A 92 15.81 11.75 -0.33
C GLN A 92 16.55 11.72 1.01
N GLU A 93 16.06 12.47 1.99
CA GLU A 93 16.57 12.39 3.36
C GLU A 93 16.15 11.08 4.01
N LYS A 94 14.96 10.58 3.67
CA LYS A 94 14.41 9.36 4.24
C LYS A 94 13.57 8.59 3.23
N VAL A 95 13.77 7.27 3.22
CA VAL A 95 12.90 6.32 2.52
C VAL A 95 12.36 5.33 3.53
N THR A 96 11.04 5.25 3.67
CA THR A 96 10.37 4.38 4.65
C THR A 96 9.58 3.29 3.94
N ILE A 97 9.79 2.04 4.34
CA ILE A 97 9.02 0.90 3.83
C ILE A 97 7.84 0.68 4.77
N ILE A 98 6.63 0.62 4.20
CA ILE A 98 5.38 0.46 4.94
C ILE A 98 4.64 -0.76 4.40
N PRO A 99 4.77 -1.92 5.04
CA PRO A 99 3.91 -3.05 4.73
C PRO A 99 2.50 -2.78 5.27
N VAL A 100 1.50 -2.98 4.41
CA VAL A 100 0.08 -2.93 4.78
C VAL A 100 -0.44 -4.36 4.73
N VAL A 101 -0.61 -4.96 5.91
CA VAL A 101 -1.01 -6.38 6.05
C VAL A 101 -2.41 -6.47 6.64
N VAL A 102 -3.26 -7.29 6.01
CA VAL A 102 -4.59 -7.65 6.53
C VAL A 102 -4.77 -9.15 6.36
N GLY A 103 -5.09 -9.89 7.42
CA GLY A 103 -5.34 -11.33 7.35
C GLY A 103 -6.51 -11.67 6.44
N ALA A 104 -6.45 -12.80 5.73
CA ALA A 104 -7.49 -13.25 4.80
C ALA A 104 -8.87 -13.44 5.47
N THR A 105 -8.90 -13.69 6.78
CA THR A 105 -10.12 -13.79 7.61
C THR A 105 -10.46 -12.48 8.35
N GLY A 106 -9.74 -11.40 8.06
CA GLY A 106 -10.01 -10.05 8.55
C GLY A 106 -9.16 -9.61 9.74
N GLU A 107 -8.18 -10.38 10.19
CA GLU A 107 -7.29 -9.98 11.27
C GLU A 107 -6.45 -8.78 10.86
N VAL A 108 -6.24 -7.86 11.80
CA VAL A 108 -5.45 -6.65 11.57
C VAL A 108 -4.30 -6.64 12.57
N PRO A 109 -3.05 -6.53 12.11
CA PRO A 109 -1.91 -6.50 13.02
C PRO A 109 -1.85 -5.17 13.76
N PHE A 110 -1.22 -5.16 14.93
CA PHE A 110 -1.01 -3.94 15.71
C PHE A 110 -0.20 -2.88 14.96
N SER A 111 0.63 -3.30 14.00
CA SER A 111 1.45 -2.43 13.14
C SER A 111 0.64 -1.62 12.13
N LEU A 112 -0.58 -2.04 11.76
CA LEU A 112 -1.36 -1.36 10.72
C LEU A 112 -1.78 0.06 11.13
N LYS A 113 -2.22 0.26 12.38
CA LYS A 113 -2.65 1.60 12.84
C LYS A 113 -1.49 2.62 12.84
N PRO A 114 -0.30 2.30 13.41
CA PRO A 114 0.89 3.13 13.23
C PRO A 114 1.22 3.42 11.77
N ALA A 115 1.16 2.42 10.88
CA ALA A 115 1.42 2.60 9.46
C ALA A 115 0.46 3.64 8.81
N LEU A 116 -0.85 3.53 9.09
CA LEU A 116 -1.84 4.50 8.60
C LEU A 116 -1.58 5.90 9.15
N LYS A 117 -1.21 6.01 10.44
CA LYS A 117 -0.86 7.29 11.05
C LYS A 117 0.38 7.91 10.40
N THR A 118 1.41 7.12 10.09
CA THR A 118 2.61 7.58 9.38
C THR A 118 2.28 8.15 7.99
N LEU A 119 1.27 7.57 7.32
CA LEU A 119 0.77 8.04 6.02
C LEU A 119 -0.25 9.18 6.12
N ASN A 120 -0.53 9.69 7.33
CA ASN A 120 -1.58 10.66 7.59
C ASN A 120 -2.98 10.21 7.09
N ILE A 121 -3.23 8.90 7.14
CA ILE A 121 -4.52 8.28 6.82
C ILE A 121 -5.31 8.10 8.11
N LYS A 122 -6.62 8.41 8.06
CA LYS A 122 -7.52 8.23 9.21
C LYS A 122 -7.48 6.76 9.66
N GLU A 123 -7.28 6.52 10.96
CA GLU A 123 -7.16 5.16 11.50
C GLU A 123 -8.34 4.28 11.10
N ASN A 124 -9.58 4.79 11.17
CA ASN A 124 -10.81 4.07 10.79
C ASN A 124 -10.83 3.53 9.34
N THR A 125 -9.88 3.93 8.49
CA THR A 125 -9.71 3.37 7.14
C THR A 125 -9.41 1.87 7.18
N TYR A 126 -8.77 1.35 8.25
CA TYR A 126 -8.53 -0.10 8.37
C TYR A 126 -9.83 -0.91 8.32
N LEU A 127 -10.95 -0.36 8.79
CA LEU A 127 -12.26 -1.03 8.76
C LEU A 127 -12.73 -1.27 7.32
N GLN A 128 -12.44 -0.34 6.41
CA GLN A 128 -12.77 -0.51 4.98
C GLN A 128 -11.84 -1.53 4.32
N MET A 129 -10.56 -1.53 4.68
CA MET A 129 -9.59 -2.52 4.22
C MET A 129 -10.01 -3.94 4.64
N GLN A 130 -10.31 -4.12 5.94
CA GLN A 130 -10.80 -5.37 6.52
C GLN A 130 -12.08 -5.84 5.83
N LYS A 131 -13.05 -4.94 5.65
CA LYS A 131 -14.30 -5.25 4.95
C LYS A 131 -14.06 -5.71 3.51
N SER A 132 -13.17 -5.04 2.77
CA SER A 132 -12.83 -5.43 1.40
C SER A 132 -12.26 -6.84 1.35
N VAL A 133 -11.30 -7.13 2.23
CA VAL A 133 -10.67 -8.45 2.31
C VAL A 133 -11.68 -9.54 2.62
N ILE A 134 -12.54 -9.36 3.61
CA ILE A 134 -13.56 -10.36 3.97
C ILE A 134 -14.52 -10.61 2.81
N ILE A 135 -14.99 -9.55 2.14
CA ILE A 135 -15.89 -9.67 0.98
C ILE A 135 -15.20 -10.45 -0.14
N ASP A 136 -13.95 -10.14 -0.45
CA ASP A 136 -13.18 -10.81 -1.50
C ASP A 136 -12.93 -12.28 -1.17
N THR A 137 -12.54 -12.59 0.08
CA THR A 137 -12.41 -13.97 0.57
C THR A 137 -13.73 -14.74 0.44
N CYS A 138 -14.84 -14.16 0.87
CA CYS A 138 -16.17 -14.78 0.71
C CYS A 138 -16.54 -15.00 -0.76
N ASN A 139 -16.19 -14.07 -1.65
CA ASN A 139 -16.44 -14.20 -3.08
C ASN A 139 -15.62 -15.33 -3.71
N ILE A 140 -14.36 -15.50 -3.31
CA ILE A 140 -13.52 -16.62 -3.75
C ILE A 140 -14.13 -17.95 -3.30
N VAL A 141 -14.50 -18.07 -2.01
CA VAL A 141 -15.13 -19.28 -1.47
C VAL A 141 -16.45 -19.59 -2.19
N ARG A 142 -17.31 -18.58 -2.38
CA ARG A 142 -18.58 -18.74 -3.12
C ARG A 142 -18.34 -19.24 -4.55
N THR A 143 -17.38 -18.65 -5.25
CA THR A 143 -17.03 -19.04 -6.62
C THR A 143 -16.57 -20.49 -6.67
N PHE A 144 -15.71 -20.90 -5.74
CA PHE A 144 -15.22 -22.28 -5.65
C PHE A 144 -16.35 -23.28 -5.37
N LEU A 145 -17.27 -22.97 -4.43
CA LEU A 145 -18.38 -23.85 -4.08
C LEU A 145 -19.44 -23.98 -5.18
N HIS A 146 -19.59 -22.98 -6.05
CA HIS A 146 -20.54 -23.03 -7.17
C HIS A 146 -19.95 -23.56 -8.48
N GLN A 147 -18.65 -23.87 -8.51
CA GLN A 147 -17.99 -24.52 -9.65
C GLN A 147 -18.04 -26.06 -9.59
N GLN A 148 -18.72 -26.63 -8.59
CA GLN A 148 -18.98 -28.07 -8.45
C GLN A 148 -20.41 -28.44 -8.84
#